data_AF-A0A662INC2-F1
#
_entry.id   AF-A0A662INC2-F1
#
_cell.length_a   1.000
_cell.length_b   1.000
_cell.length_c   1.000
_cell.angle_alpha   90.00
_cell.angle_beta   90.00
_cell.angle_gamma   90.00
#
_symmetry.space_group_name_H-M   'P 1'
#
loop_
_entity.id
_entity.type
_entity.pdbx_description
1 polymer ?
#
loop_
_entity_poly.entity_id
_entity_poly.type
_entity_poly.pdbx_seq_one_letter_code
_entity_poly.pdbx_strand_id
1 'polypeptide(L)'
;MASMFSIRLPKKLLKRMRERKDINWAEALREAIRRTLNEPILPVTIENLICSLRDSNEWGMLLCLYLKAELLSPHYVVRNLEIIYPGRATEIIDRLNSMLRERGIDPSLSGSFEGRTLRDLVKEGLLMYGVYDEFEKEVREKLSKENWDINKVVWLLSQYFIEDLYMEYEPAFSIEPHGFIRTLEIMLDKEDVTNIVNKLVKIGLVFWDYYSSRAYSHEMIKGADYARPIFAEFFTNKSYLNYSTDLLKDENFLAFLKWLSREYGLDFRAIMEYAEERAKAEFKGSKSFDEVLEELIKRGIVLIDYWPHRRRVGRRSSMPPHWIYKLTPIAKREILPRLLIEALSKLQL
;
A
#
# COMPACT_ATOMS: atom_id res chain seq x y z
N MET A 1 2.62 9.31 -31.14
CA MET A 1 2.29 10.47 -32.01
C MET A 1 2.88 11.72 -31.37
N ALA A 2 3.69 12.51 -32.10
CA ALA A 2 4.21 13.77 -31.56
C ALA A 2 3.10 14.84 -31.61
N SER A 3 2.56 15.21 -30.45
CA SER A 3 1.64 16.34 -30.31
C SER A 3 2.42 17.66 -30.50
N MET A 4 2.01 18.45 -31.49
CA MET A 4 2.67 19.73 -31.82
C MET A 4 1.91 20.89 -31.17
N PHE A 5 2.56 21.57 -30.22
CA PHE A 5 2.02 22.76 -29.57
C PHE A 5 2.61 24.02 -30.22
N SER A 6 1.74 24.95 -30.63
CA SER A 6 2.15 26.26 -31.17
C SER A 6 1.85 27.35 -30.15
N ILE A 7 2.88 28.12 -29.78
CA ILE A 7 2.77 29.19 -28.77
C ILE A 7 3.00 30.54 -29.43
N ARG A 8 2.09 31.49 -29.17
CA ARG A 8 2.25 32.88 -29.63
C ARG A 8 3.10 33.65 -28.62
N LEU A 9 4.26 34.13 -29.08
CA LEU A 9 5.17 34.93 -28.27
C LEU A 9 5.16 36.41 -28.71
N PRO A 10 5.38 37.37 -27.78
CA PRO A 10 5.56 38.77 -28.14
C PRO A 10 6.70 38.95 -29.15
N LYS A 11 6.50 39.80 -30.18
CA LYS A 11 7.47 39.99 -31.29
C LYS A 11 8.89 40.29 -30.81
N LYS A 12 9.05 41.08 -29.73
CA LYS A 12 10.36 41.41 -29.14
C LYS A 12 11.08 40.19 -28.56
N LEU A 13 10.34 39.28 -27.92
CA LEU A 13 10.89 38.05 -27.33
C LEU A 13 11.30 37.06 -28.43
N LEU A 14 10.44 36.88 -29.44
CA LEU A 14 10.73 36.01 -30.59
C LEU A 14 12.00 36.46 -31.34
N LYS A 15 12.20 37.78 -31.48
CA LYS A 15 13.42 38.35 -32.07
C LYS A 15 14.66 37.96 -31.26
N ARG A 16 14.64 38.15 -29.93
CA ARG A 16 15.73 37.78 -29.03
C ARG A 16 16.03 36.27 -29.03
N MET A 17 15.00 35.44 -29.16
CA MET A 17 15.17 33.99 -29.24
C MET A 17 15.85 33.57 -30.56
N ARG A 18 15.43 34.15 -31.70
CA ARG A 18 16.05 33.86 -33.01
C ARG A 18 17.51 34.30 -33.10
N GLU A 19 17.92 35.31 -32.33
CA GLU A 19 19.30 35.82 -32.26
C GLU A 19 20.24 34.85 -31.52
N ARG A 20 19.73 34.00 -30.62
CA ARG A 20 20.53 32.98 -29.93
C ARG A 20 20.18 31.58 -30.45
N LYS A 21 20.99 31.09 -31.39
CA LYS A 21 20.81 29.78 -32.05
C LYS A 21 21.43 28.62 -31.27
N ASP A 22 22.24 28.91 -30.27
CA ASP A 22 22.92 27.99 -29.37
C ASP A 22 21.97 27.37 -28.32
N ILE A 23 20.77 27.92 -28.17
CA ILE A 23 19.79 27.47 -27.17
C ILE A 23 18.74 26.58 -27.83
N ASN A 24 18.53 25.40 -27.26
CA ASN A 24 17.37 24.56 -27.58
C ASN A 24 16.10 25.17 -26.96
N TRP A 25 15.48 26.11 -27.67
CA TRP A 25 14.31 26.84 -27.18
C TRP A 25 13.09 25.95 -26.90
N ALA A 26 12.97 24.80 -27.57
CA ALA A 26 11.90 23.85 -27.28
C ALA A 26 12.06 23.25 -25.88
N GLU A 27 13.29 22.95 -25.49
CA GLU A 27 13.63 22.39 -24.19
C GLU A 27 13.52 23.43 -23.07
N ALA A 28 14.03 24.64 -23.30
CA ALA A 28 13.85 25.76 -22.37
C ALA A 28 12.37 26.09 -22.12
N LEU A 29 11.53 25.92 -23.14
CA LEU A 29 10.10 26.17 -23.02
C LEU A 29 9.34 25.00 -22.36
N ARG A 30 9.73 23.74 -22.62
CA ARG A 30 9.23 22.59 -21.83
C ARG A 30 9.59 22.75 -20.36
N GLU A 31 10.82 23.12 -20.07
CA GLU A 31 11.32 23.38 -18.72
C GLU A 31 10.51 24.50 -18.02
N ALA A 32 10.23 25.60 -18.74
CA ALA A 32 9.41 26.69 -18.21
C ALA A 32 7.96 26.27 -17.94
N ILE A 33 7.35 25.47 -18.83
CA ILE A 33 6.01 24.92 -18.63
C ILE A 33 6.02 23.96 -17.43
N ARG A 34 6.97 23.02 -17.37
CA ARG A 34 7.12 22.07 -16.26
C ARG A 34 7.24 22.81 -14.92
N ARG A 35 8.12 23.82 -14.84
CA ARG A 35 8.26 24.66 -13.64
C ARG A 35 6.99 25.42 -13.28
N THR A 36 6.25 25.91 -14.28
CA THR A 36 4.99 26.62 -14.04
C THR A 36 3.89 25.67 -13.55
N LEU A 37 3.89 24.44 -14.03
CA LEU A 37 2.95 23.39 -13.64
C LEU A 37 3.40 22.63 -12.38
N ASN A 38 4.57 22.97 -11.81
CA ASN A 38 5.25 22.19 -10.77
C ASN A 38 5.45 20.70 -11.14
N GLU A 39 5.59 20.40 -12.44
CA GLU A 39 5.96 19.05 -12.89
C GLU A 39 7.44 18.77 -12.54
N PRO A 40 7.75 17.56 -12.04
CA PRO A 40 9.12 17.20 -11.70
C PRO A 40 10.02 17.19 -12.94
N ILE A 41 11.22 17.75 -12.80
CA ILE A 41 12.26 17.69 -13.83
C ILE A 41 12.88 16.29 -13.77
N LEU A 42 12.57 15.47 -14.78
CA LEU A 42 13.15 14.13 -14.92
C LEU A 42 14.43 14.19 -15.75
N PRO A 43 15.45 13.36 -15.41
CA PRO A 43 16.57 13.12 -16.32
C PRO A 43 16.04 12.63 -17.68
N VAL A 44 16.50 13.27 -18.76
CA VAL A 44 16.10 12.93 -20.14
C VAL A 44 16.35 11.44 -20.45
N THR A 45 17.37 10.83 -19.84
CA THR A 45 17.65 9.40 -19.96
C THR A 45 16.55 8.50 -19.38
N ILE A 46 15.97 8.88 -18.23
CA ILE A 46 14.85 8.18 -17.59
C ILE A 46 13.56 8.40 -18.40
N GLU A 47 13.28 9.65 -18.78
CA GLU A 47 12.12 10.01 -19.62
C GLU A 47 12.12 9.18 -20.91
N ASN A 48 13.25 9.18 -21.63
CA ASN A 48 13.39 8.41 -22.86
C ASN A 48 13.30 6.90 -22.63
N LEU A 49 13.69 6.39 -21.46
CA LEU A 49 13.60 4.96 -21.16
C LEU A 49 12.13 4.56 -21.02
N ILE A 50 11.41 5.26 -20.15
CA ILE A 50 9.99 5.00 -19.87
C ILE A 50 9.18 5.14 -21.16
N CYS A 51 9.36 6.22 -21.93
CA CYS A 51 8.67 6.40 -23.20
C CYS A 51 8.99 5.26 -24.18
N SER A 52 10.25 4.87 -24.32
CA SER A 52 10.62 3.80 -25.27
C SER A 52 10.02 2.44 -24.90
N LEU A 53 9.98 2.11 -23.59
CA LEU A 53 9.37 0.86 -23.11
C LEU A 53 7.86 0.88 -23.30
N ARG A 54 7.20 1.98 -22.96
CA ARG A 54 5.75 2.16 -23.12
C ARG A 54 5.34 2.09 -24.58
N ASP A 55 6.00 2.84 -25.45
CA ASP A 55 5.68 2.90 -26.87
C ASP A 55 5.95 1.56 -27.58
N SER A 56 6.80 0.70 -27.01
CA SER A 56 7.07 -0.66 -27.48
C SER A 56 6.20 -1.74 -26.79
N ASN A 57 5.24 -1.36 -25.94
CA ASN A 57 4.39 -2.27 -25.14
C ASN A 57 5.17 -3.25 -24.25
N GLU A 58 6.33 -2.84 -23.74
CA GLU A 58 7.18 -3.67 -22.87
C GLU A 58 6.75 -3.55 -21.39
N TRP A 59 5.47 -3.87 -21.12
CA TRP A 59 4.82 -3.70 -19.81
C TRP A 59 5.48 -4.51 -18.70
N GLY A 60 6.02 -5.70 -18.99
CA GLY A 60 6.77 -6.50 -18.02
C GLY A 60 8.05 -5.79 -17.56
N MET A 61 8.76 -5.11 -18.46
CA MET A 61 9.94 -4.32 -18.12
C MET A 61 9.58 -3.02 -17.37
N LEU A 62 8.46 -2.38 -17.73
CA LEU A 62 7.93 -1.25 -16.96
C LEU A 62 7.56 -1.65 -15.54
N LEU A 63 6.95 -2.83 -15.35
CA LEU A 63 6.64 -3.34 -14.01
C LEU A 63 7.91 -3.68 -13.25
N CYS A 64 8.91 -4.29 -13.90
CA CYS A 64 10.21 -4.54 -13.27
C CYS A 64 10.89 -3.22 -12.84
N LEU A 65 10.81 -2.17 -13.66
CA LEU A 65 11.34 -0.85 -13.35
C LEU A 65 10.61 -0.23 -12.14
N TYR A 66 9.28 -0.33 -12.10
CA TYR A 66 8.46 0.04 -10.95
C TYR A 66 8.90 -0.70 -9.67
N LEU A 67 9.01 -2.03 -9.72
CA LEU A 67 9.40 -2.84 -8.55
C LEU A 67 10.81 -2.51 -8.05
N LYS A 68 11.76 -2.22 -8.95
CA LYS A 68 13.11 -1.77 -8.56
C LYS A 68 13.08 -0.41 -7.85
N ALA A 69 12.19 0.48 -8.25
CA ALA A 69 12.03 1.77 -7.61
C ALA A 69 11.31 1.65 -6.26
N GLU A 70 10.30 0.78 -6.18
CA GLU A 70 9.40 0.66 -5.04
C GLU A 70 9.94 -0.23 -3.91
N LEU A 71 10.49 -1.41 -4.24
CA LEU A 71 10.83 -2.43 -3.25
C LEU A 71 12.17 -2.16 -2.59
N LEU A 72 12.26 -2.44 -1.30
CA LEU A 72 13.49 -2.30 -0.51
C LEU A 72 14.51 -3.38 -0.90
N SER A 73 14.06 -4.61 -1.14
CA SER A 73 14.94 -5.75 -1.41
C SER A 73 14.94 -6.20 -2.88
N PRO A 74 16.10 -6.23 -3.57
CA PRO A 74 16.20 -6.72 -4.95
C PRO A 74 15.76 -8.17 -5.13
N HIS A 75 15.94 -9.02 -4.11
CA HIS A 75 15.48 -10.42 -4.15
C HIS A 75 13.96 -10.50 -4.34
N TYR A 76 13.23 -9.57 -3.75
CA TYR A 76 11.78 -9.53 -3.86
C TYR A 76 11.29 -9.01 -5.22
N VAL A 77 12.11 -8.26 -5.96
CA VAL A 77 11.81 -7.95 -7.37
C VAL A 77 11.68 -9.25 -8.18
N VAL A 78 12.63 -10.18 -8.03
CA VAL A 78 12.62 -11.48 -8.72
C VAL A 78 11.40 -12.29 -8.29
N ARG A 79 11.17 -12.42 -6.97
CA ARG A 79 10.06 -13.22 -6.43
C ARG A 79 8.69 -12.73 -6.94
N ASN A 80 8.44 -11.42 -6.90
CA ASN A 80 7.17 -10.87 -7.37
C ASN A 80 7.01 -11.05 -8.89
N LEU A 81 8.07 -10.83 -9.68
CA LEU A 81 8.03 -11.05 -11.12
C LEU A 81 7.79 -12.52 -11.47
N GLU A 82 8.33 -13.46 -10.71
CA GLU A 82 8.12 -14.89 -10.95
C GLU A 82 6.66 -15.31 -10.64
N ILE A 83 6.02 -14.68 -9.65
CA ILE A 83 4.59 -14.89 -9.36
C ILE A 83 3.72 -14.35 -10.51
N ILE A 84 4.08 -13.20 -11.08
CA ILE A 84 3.28 -12.50 -12.10
C ILE A 84 3.53 -13.07 -13.51
N TYR A 85 4.80 -13.33 -13.84
CA TYR A 85 5.29 -13.85 -15.12
C TYR A 85 6.13 -15.12 -14.91
N PRO A 86 5.52 -16.26 -14.56
CA PRO A 86 6.24 -17.51 -14.31
C PRO A 86 7.17 -17.90 -15.46
N GLY A 87 8.43 -18.22 -15.13
CA GLY A 87 9.47 -18.62 -16.07
C GLY A 87 10.10 -17.48 -16.88
N ARG A 88 9.63 -16.23 -16.72
CA ARG A 88 10.11 -15.06 -17.49
C ARG A 88 10.77 -13.98 -16.64
N ALA A 89 10.78 -14.11 -15.31
CA ALA A 89 11.30 -13.08 -14.42
C ALA A 89 12.75 -12.69 -14.74
N THR A 90 13.64 -13.69 -14.87
CA THR A 90 15.06 -13.47 -15.18
C THR A 90 15.27 -12.78 -16.52
N GLU A 91 14.54 -13.21 -17.56
CA GLU A 91 14.59 -12.60 -18.90
C GLU A 91 14.24 -11.10 -18.85
N ILE A 92 13.13 -10.77 -18.17
CA ILE A 92 12.66 -9.38 -18.01
C ILE A 92 13.71 -8.53 -17.27
N ILE A 93 14.26 -9.06 -16.17
CA ILE A 93 15.25 -8.37 -15.34
C ILE A 93 16.54 -8.13 -16.13
N ASP A 94 17.05 -9.13 -16.84
CA ASP A 94 18.31 -9.02 -17.56
C ASP A 94 18.22 -8.07 -18.76
N ARG A 95 17.09 -8.09 -19.48
CA ARG A 95 16.82 -7.14 -20.57
C ARG A 95 16.74 -5.71 -20.04
N LEU A 96 15.98 -5.47 -18.97
CA LEU A 96 15.89 -4.14 -18.35
C LEU A 96 17.25 -3.66 -17.82
N ASN A 97 17.97 -4.51 -17.10
CA ASN A 97 19.29 -4.17 -16.54
C ASN A 97 20.29 -3.81 -17.65
N SER A 98 20.23 -4.46 -18.81
CA SER A 98 21.10 -4.16 -19.94
C SER A 98 20.75 -2.81 -20.56
N MET A 99 19.47 -2.52 -20.77
CA MET A 99 19.01 -1.21 -21.25
C MET A 99 19.37 -0.06 -20.27
N LEU A 100 19.27 -0.29 -18.96
CA LEU A 100 19.69 0.68 -17.95
C LEU A 100 21.18 0.98 -18.07
N ARG A 101 22.03 -0.06 -18.16
CA ARG A 101 23.49 0.08 -18.32
C ARG A 101 23.88 0.80 -19.60
N GLU A 102 23.25 0.47 -20.72
CA GLU A 102 23.48 1.12 -22.02
C GLU A 102 23.20 2.64 -21.97
N ARG A 103 22.27 3.06 -21.11
CA ARG A 103 21.91 4.47 -20.89
C ARG A 103 22.66 5.12 -19.72
N GLY A 104 23.64 4.42 -19.14
CA GLY A 104 24.44 4.91 -18.01
C GLY A 104 23.67 4.98 -16.68
N ILE A 105 22.57 4.24 -16.54
CA ILE A 105 21.77 4.16 -15.32
C ILE A 105 22.15 2.90 -14.56
N ASP A 106 22.42 3.03 -13.26
CA ASP A 106 22.70 1.89 -12.40
C ASP A 106 21.44 0.98 -12.29
N PRO A 107 21.55 -0.33 -12.59
CA PRO A 107 20.44 -1.29 -12.45
C PRO A 107 19.78 -1.40 -11.07
N SER A 108 20.46 -0.99 -9.99
CA SER A 108 19.83 -0.89 -8.65
C SER A 108 19.11 0.44 -8.40
N LEU A 109 19.13 1.34 -9.39
CA LEU A 109 18.64 2.71 -9.30
C LEU A 109 19.30 3.48 -8.15
N SER A 110 20.57 3.15 -7.87
CA SER A 110 21.40 3.87 -6.92
C SER A 110 21.79 5.23 -7.49
N GLY A 111 21.74 6.25 -6.64
CA GLY A 111 22.19 7.59 -6.99
C GLY A 111 21.08 8.62 -6.91
N SER A 112 21.42 9.83 -7.33
CA SER A 112 20.54 10.98 -7.30
C SER A 112 20.76 11.89 -8.50
N PHE A 113 19.72 12.65 -8.82
CA PHE A 113 19.77 13.74 -9.79
C PHE A 113 19.07 14.94 -9.16
N GLU A 114 19.73 16.10 -9.19
CA GLU A 114 19.24 17.35 -8.60
C GLU A 114 18.75 17.20 -7.13
N GLY A 115 19.47 16.39 -6.34
CA GLY A 115 19.16 16.18 -4.92
C GLY A 115 18.04 15.18 -4.64
N ARG A 116 17.46 14.55 -5.67
CA ARG A 116 16.38 13.56 -5.57
C ARG A 116 16.87 12.17 -5.95
N THR A 117 16.36 11.12 -5.33
CA THR A 117 16.81 9.75 -5.63
C THR A 117 16.34 9.32 -7.01
N LEU A 118 17.12 8.49 -7.71
CA LEU A 118 16.68 7.94 -9.00
C LEU A 118 15.40 7.11 -8.88
N ARG A 119 15.18 6.46 -7.72
CA ARG A 119 13.95 5.71 -7.44
C ARG A 119 12.72 6.61 -7.45
N ASP A 120 12.78 7.75 -6.76
CA ASP A 120 11.67 8.71 -6.73
C ASP A 120 11.39 9.29 -8.12
N LEU A 121 12.45 9.62 -8.86
CA LEU A 121 12.34 10.15 -10.22
C LEU A 121 11.74 9.11 -11.18
N VAL A 122 12.10 7.83 -11.04
CA VAL A 122 11.49 6.75 -11.82
C VAL A 122 10.00 6.64 -11.49
N LYS A 123 9.61 6.64 -10.21
CA LYS A 123 8.19 6.56 -9.80
C LYS A 123 7.36 7.71 -10.41
N GLU A 124 7.87 8.94 -10.31
CA GLU A 124 7.22 10.09 -10.91
C GLU A 124 7.16 10.04 -12.43
N GLY A 125 8.22 9.55 -13.08
CA GLY A 125 8.19 9.33 -14.52
C GLY A 125 7.13 8.31 -14.94
N LEU A 126 7.04 7.19 -14.23
CA LEU A 126 6.04 6.16 -14.51
C LEU A 126 4.61 6.71 -14.35
N LEU A 127 4.37 7.53 -13.33
CA LEU A 127 3.12 8.24 -13.14
C LEU A 127 2.86 9.24 -14.29
N MET A 128 3.80 10.15 -14.54
CA MET A 128 3.66 11.24 -15.51
C MET A 128 3.44 10.75 -16.95
N TYR A 129 4.01 9.59 -17.30
CA TYR A 129 3.86 8.99 -18.63
C TYR A 129 2.73 7.95 -18.71
N GLY A 130 1.81 7.92 -17.73
CA GLY A 130 0.57 7.13 -17.78
C GLY A 130 0.79 5.62 -17.61
N VAL A 131 1.94 5.19 -17.09
CA VAL A 131 2.17 3.76 -16.80
C VAL A 131 1.33 3.32 -15.61
N TYR A 132 1.15 4.20 -14.62
CA TYR A 132 0.30 3.92 -13.46
C TYR A 132 -1.16 3.72 -13.87
N ASP A 133 -1.67 4.53 -14.79
CA ASP A 133 -3.05 4.43 -15.29
C ASP A 133 -3.30 3.07 -15.98
N GLU A 134 -2.35 2.60 -16.79
CA GLU A 134 -2.49 1.30 -17.45
C GLU A 134 -2.38 0.14 -16.45
N PHE A 135 -1.48 0.22 -15.46
CA PHE A 135 -1.40 -0.77 -14.39
C PHE A 135 -2.67 -0.81 -13.53
N GLU A 136 -3.21 0.35 -13.14
CA GLU A 136 -4.47 0.43 -12.40
C GLU A 136 -5.60 -0.24 -13.21
N LYS A 137 -5.72 0.11 -14.49
CA LYS A 137 -6.71 -0.45 -15.39
C LYS A 137 -6.58 -1.98 -15.51
N GLU A 138 -5.36 -2.50 -15.74
CA GLU A 138 -5.11 -3.93 -15.81
C GLU A 138 -5.49 -4.65 -14.51
N VAL A 139 -5.15 -4.06 -13.36
CA VAL A 139 -5.54 -4.57 -12.04
C VAL A 139 -7.06 -4.63 -11.90
N ARG A 140 -7.77 -3.56 -12.27
CA ARG A 140 -9.24 -3.53 -12.21
C ARG A 140 -9.86 -4.59 -13.10
N GLU A 141 -9.36 -4.76 -14.32
CA GLU A 141 -9.81 -5.79 -15.25
C GLU A 141 -9.61 -7.21 -14.68
N LYS A 142 -8.45 -7.47 -14.07
CA LYS A 142 -8.19 -8.76 -13.41
C LYS A 142 -9.12 -8.97 -12.22
N LEU A 143 -9.25 -7.96 -11.34
CA LEU A 143 -10.07 -8.04 -10.14
C LEU A 143 -11.56 -8.25 -10.44
N SER A 144 -12.07 -7.64 -11.51
CA SER A 144 -13.47 -7.81 -11.96
C SER A 144 -13.84 -9.26 -12.33
N LYS A 145 -12.84 -10.10 -12.60
CA LYS A 145 -12.99 -11.53 -12.95
C LYS A 145 -12.83 -12.44 -11.73
N GLU A 146 -12.47 -11.89 -10.58
CA GLU A 146 -12.24 -12.66 -9.35
C GLU A 146 -13.53 -12.89 -8.57
N ASN A 147 -13.47 -13.85 -7.65
CA ASN A 147 -14.61 -14.20 -6.81
C ASN A 147 -14.78 -13.24 -5.62
N TRP A 148 -15.89 -13.44 -4.89
CA TRP A 148 -16.21 -12.67 -3.70
C TRP A 148 -15.13 -12.75 -2.60
N ASP A 149 -14.51 -13.92 -2.41
CA ASP A 149 -13.45 -14.10 -1.40
C ASP A 149 -12.26 -13.18 -1.67
N ILE A 150 -11.77 -13.11 -2.92
CA ILE A 150 -10.67 -12.21 -3.29
C ILE A 150 -11.05 -10.76 -3.04
N ASN A 151 -12.26 -10.34 -3.46
CA ASN A 151 -12.73 -8.98 -3.22
C ASN A 151 -12.86 -8.66 -1.71
N LYS A 152 -13.28 -9.63 -0.89
CA LYS A 152 -13.29 -9.52 0.57
C LYS A 152 -11.88 -9.37 1.14
N VAL A 153 -10.88 -10.03 0.57
CA VAL A 153 -9.48 -9.87 0.98
C VAL A 153 -8.94 -8.48 0.61
N VAL A 154 -9.24 -8.00 -0.60
CA VAL A 154 -8.87 -6.63 -1.02
C VAL A 154 -9.53 -5.59 -0.11
N TRP A 155 -10.80 -5.81 0.24
CA TRP A 155 -11.49 -5.03 1.25
C TRP A 155 -10.73 -5.05 2.58
N LEU A 156 -10.38 -6.23 3.11
CA LEU A 156 -9.66 -6.33 4.38
C LEU A 156 -8.31 -5.59 4.31
N LEU A 157 -7.51 -5.78 3.27
CA LEU A 157 -6.24 -5.06 3.08
C LEU A 157 -6.41 -3.55 3.08
N SER A 158 -7.48 -3.03 2.46
CA SER A 158 -7.75 -1.60 2.47
C SER A 158 -7.93 -1.06 3.90
N GLN A 159 -8.47 -1.86 4.82
CA GLN A 159 -8.62 -1.52 6.24
C GLN A 159 -7.29 -1.52 7.01
N TYR A 160 -6.25 -2.15 6.47
CA TYR A 160 -4.88 -2.07 7.02
C TYR A 160 -4.11 -0.89 6.44
N PHE A 161 -4.25 -0.64 5.14
CA PHE A 161 -3.48 0.36 4.41
C PHE A 161 -3.98 1.80 4.65
N ILE A 162 -5.27 1.98 4.91
CA ILE A 162 -5.89 3.29 5.04
C ILE A 162 -6.49 3.41 6.44
N GLU A 163 -5.95 4.32 7.26
CA GLU A 163 -6.56 4.67 8.55
C GLU A 163 -7.57 5.82 8.37
N ASP A 164 -7.13 6.87 7.65
CA ASP A 164 -7.96 8.01 7.26
C ASP A 164 -7.76 8.34 5.76
N LEU A 165 -8.87 8.58 5.05
CA LEU A 165 -8.84 8.97 3.64
C LEU A 165 -8.42 10.43 3.44
N TYR A 166 -8.49 11.25 4.50
CA TYR A 166 -8.24 12.68 4.44
C TYR A 166 -6.86 13.09 4.98
N MET A 167 -6.03 12.12 5.40
CA MET A 167 -4.65 12.38 5.81
C MET A 167 -3.79 12.69 4.57
N GLU A 168 -3.28 13.92 4.48
CA GLU A 168 -2.39 14.36 3.39
C GLU A 168 -1.00 13.69 3.43
N TYR A 169 -0.57 13.24 4.61
CA TYR A 169 0.68 12.50 4.81
C TYR A 169 0.37 11.04 5.05
N GLU A 170 0.57 10.21 4.03
CA GLU A 170 0.42 8.77 4.19
C GLU A 170 1.78 8.09 4.40
N PRO A 171 1.93 7.30 5.48
CA PRO A 171 3.07 6.41 5.61
C PRO A 171 3.06 5.39 4.48
N ALA A 172 4.24 4.85 4.15
CA ALA A 172 4.40 3.83 3.13
C ALA A 172 3.42 2.66 3.36
N PHE A 173 2.59 2.35 2.35
CA PHE A 173 1.59 1.27 2.32
C PHE A 173 2.22 -0.11 2.50
N SER A 174 2.55 -0.48 3.72
CA SER A 174 3.18 -1.77 4.01
C SER A 174 2.70 -2.31 5.33
N ILE A 175 2.46 -3.62 5.37
CA ILE A 175 2.07 -4.32 6.59
C ILE A 175 2.94 -5.55 6.82
N GLU A 176 3.12 -5.87 8.09
CA GLU A 176 3.66 -7.15 8.49
C GLU A 176 2.55 -8.22 8.33
N PRO A 177 2.83 -9.34 7.64
CA PRO A 177 1.79 -10.28 7.21
C PRO A 177 1.13 -11.07 8.34
N HIS A 178 1.74 -11.32 9.50
CA HIS A 178 1.23 -12.27 10.49
C HIS A 178 -0.17 -11.90 11.01
N GLY A 179 -0.39 -10.62 11.35
CA GLY A 179 -1.70 -10.16 11.80
C GLY A 179 -2.75 -10.27 10.71
N PHE A 180 -2.40 -9.84 9.49
CA PHE A 180 -3.27 -9.92 8.33
C PHE A 180 -3.64 -11.37 7.96
N ILE A 181 -2.66 -12.28 7.93
CA ILE A 181 -2.86 -13.70 7.67
C ILE A 181 -3.80 -14.30 8.71
N ARG A 182 -3.54 -14.07 10.01
CA ARG A 182 -4.39 -14.60 11.07
C ARG A 182 -5.83 -14.08 11.00
N THR A 183 -6.00 -12.81 10.66
CA THR A 183 -7.33 -12.22 10.45
C THR A 183 -8.01 -12.85 9.23
N LEU A 184 -7.26 -13.08 8.17
CA LEU A 184 -7.76 -13.63 6.93
C LEU A 184 -8.18 -15.10 7.06
N GLU A 185 -7.41 -15.91 7.78
CA GLU A 185 -7.71 -17.31 8.10
C GLU A 185 -9.07 -17.40 8.82
N ILE A 186 -9.28 -16.55 9.83
CA ILE A 186 -10.55 -16.45 10.56
C ILE A 186 -11.68 -15.94 9.66
N MET A 187 -11.41 -14.91 8.86
CA MET A 187 -12.42 -14.25 8.02
C MET A 187 -12.95 -15.14 6.90
N LEU A 188 -12.11 -16.05 6.39
CA LEU A 188 -12.43 -16.97 5.30
C LEU A 188 -12.65 -18.41 5.76
N ASP A 189 -12.43 -18.72 7.04
CA ASP A 189 -12.55 -20.08 7.60
C ASP A 189 -11.59 -21.07 6.90
N LYS A 190 -10.32 -20.68 6.73
CA LYS A 190 -9.28 -21.44 6.00
C LYS A 190 -7.94 -21.39 6.75
N GLU A 191 -7.23 -22.52 6.83
CA GLU A 191 -5.94 -22.62 7.54
C GLU A 191 -4.72 -22.15 6.73
N ASP A 192 -4.75 -22.19 5.40
CA ASP A 192 -3.67 -21.65 4.54
C ASP A 192 -4.23 -20.66 3.52
N VAL A 193 -3.87 -19.40 3.71
CA VAL A 193 -4.30 -18.27 2.89
C VAL A 193 -3.13 -17.67 2.08
N THR A 194 -1.96 -18.31 2.09
CA THR A 194 -0.75 -17.84 1.38
C THR A 194 -0.98 -17.78 -0.13
N ASN A 195 -1.73 -18.75 -0.66
CA ASN A 195 -2.15 -18.78 -2.06
C ASN A 195 -2.99 -17.56 -2.46
N ILE A 196 -3.81 -17.02 -1.54
CA ILE A 196 -4.62 -15.83 -1.76
C ILE A 196 -3.73 -14.60 -1.83
N VAL A 197 -2.74 -14.46 -0.94
CA VAL A 197 -1.80 -13.33 -1.02
C VAL A 197 -1.00 -13.37 -2.32
N ASN A 198 -0.49 -14.54 -2.72
CA ASN A 198 0.18 -14.71 -4.01
C ASN A 198 -0.75 -14.41 -5.21
N LYS A 199 -2.05 -14.69 -5.08
CA LYS A 199 -3.04 -14.32 -6.08
C LYS A 199 -3.19 -12.80 -6.20
N LEU A 200 -3.16 -12.05 -5.09
CA LEU A 200 -3.15 -10.58 -5.12
C LEU A 200 -1.88 -10.02 -5.75
N VAL A 201 -0.72 -10.66 -5.51
CA VAL A 201 0.54 -10.32 -6.20
C VAL A 201 0.40 -10.56 -7.71
N LYS A 202 -0.17 -11.70 -8.11
CA LYS A 202 -0.42 -12.01 -9.54
C LYS A 202 -1.37 -11.01 -10.21
N ILE A 203 -2.34 -10.49 -9.47
CA ILE A 203 -3.22 -9.42 -9.95
C ILE A 203 -2.42 -8.11 -10.14
N GLY A 204 -1.44 -7.86 -9.26
CA GLY A 204 -0.63 -6.64 -9.25
C GLY A 204 -1.10 -5.61 -8.23
N LEU A 205 -1.91 -6.01 -7.24
CA LEU A 205 -2.44 -5.12 -6.18
C LEU A 205 -1.42 -4.86 -5.07
N VAL A 206 -0.64 -5.89 -4.74
CA VAL A 206 0.35 -5.87 -3.66
C VAL A 206 1.60 -6.62 -4.10
N PHE A 207 2.67 -6.42 -3.36
CA PHE A 207 3.95 -7.09 -3.58
C PHE A 207 4.53 -7.57 -2.26
N TRP A 208 5.22 -8.69 -2.30
CA TRP A 208 6.08 -9.08 -1.20
C TRP A 208 7.30 -8.16 -1.14
N ASP A 209 7.73 -7.78 0.06
CA ASP A 209 9.00 -7.07 0.27
C ASP A 209 9.64 -7.54 1.59
N TYR A 210 10.80 -7.00 1.91
CA TYR A 210 11.51 -7.31 3.14
C TYR A 210 12.10 -6.06 3.76
N TYR A 211 11.65 -5.77 4.98
CA TYR A 211 12.25 -4.76 5.80
C TYR A 211 13.44 -5.34 6.57
N SER A 212 14.57 -4.64 6.52
CA SER A 212 15.75 -5.01 7.28
C SER A 212 16.37 -3.78 7.93
N SER A 213 16.51 -3.83 9.25
CA SER A 213 17.23 -2.83 10.03
C SER A 213 18.21 -3.52 10.98
N ARG A 214 19.09 -2.74 11.63
CA ARG A 214 19.95 -3.26 12.71
C ARG A 214 19.14 -3.80 13.90
N ALA A 215 17.86 -3.44 14.02
CA ALA A 215 17.04 -3.79 15.17
C ALA A 215 16.24 -5.07 14.96
N TYR A 216 15.65 -5.23 13.78
CA TYR A 216 14.81 -6.36 13.42
C TYR A 216 14.65 -6.36 11.90
N SER A 217 14.20 -7.49 11.38
CA SER A 217 13.85 -7.67 9.99
C SER A 217 12.61 -8.56 9.88
N HIS A 218 11.78 -8.30 8.89
CA HIS A 218 10.53 -9.02 8.67
C HIS A 218 10.11 -8.89 7.21
N GLU A 219 9.35 -9.88 6.74
CA GLU A 219 8.67 -9.80 5.46
C GLU A 219 7.52 -8.81 5.54
N MET A 220 7.19 -8.16 4.43
CA MET A 220 6.09 -7.21 4.35
C MET A 220 5.23 -7.47 3.13
N ILE A 221 3.94 -7.16 3.24
CA ILE A 221 3.05 -6.98 2.09
C ILE A 221 3.00 -5.48 1.81
N LYS A 222 3.42 -5.08 0.63
CA LYS A 222 3.45 -3.69 0.18
C LYS A 222 2.33 -3.43 -0.83
N GLY A 223 1.48 -2.45 -0.58
CA GLY A 223 0.46 -2.00 -1.53
C GLY A 223 1.11 -1.35 -2.74
N ALA A 224 0.57 -1.61 -3.94
CA ALA A 224 1.01 -0.92 -5.14
C ALA A 224 0.48 0.52 -5.15
N ASP A 225 1.36 1.50 -5.41
CA ASP A 225 0.99 2.92 -5.43
C ASP A 225 -0.14 3.21 -6.43
N TYR A 226 -0.08 2.62 -7.61
CA TYR A 226 -1.11 2.76 -8.65
C TYR A 226 -2.42 2.05 -8.28
N ALA A 227 -2.43 1.17 -7.28
CA ALA A 227 -3.65 0.52 -6.80
C ALA A 227 -4.34 1.30 -5.67
N ARG A 228 -3.78 2.44 -5.22
CA ARG A 228 -4.37 3.26 -4.16
C ARG A 228 -5.83 3.67 -4.43
N PRO A 229 -6.23 4.10 -5.64
CA PRO A 229 -7.64 4.41 -5.92
C PRO A 229 -8.56 3.20 -5.70
N ILE A 230 -8.09 2.01 -6.05
CA ILE A 230 -8.82 0.75 -5.84
C ILE A 230 -8.97 0.49 -4.34
N PHE A 231 -7.88 0.60 -3.56
CA PHE A 231 -7.98 0.44 -2.10
C PHE A 231 -8.93 1.46 -1.47
N ALA A 232 -8.95 2.72 -1.93
CA ALA A 232 -9.87 3.73 -1.42
C ALA A 232 -11.34 3.40 -1.70
N GLU A 233 -11.66 2.87 -2.89
CA GLU A 233 -13.00 2.40 -3.23
C GLU A 233 -13.44 1.25 -2.30
N PHE A 234 -12.57 0.25 -2.13
CA PHE A 234 -12.83 -0.87 -1.23
C PHE A 234 -12.94 -0.42 0.22
N PHE A 235 -12.11 0.53 0.64
CA PHE A 235 -12.09 1.04 2.00
C PHE A 235 -13.44 1.62 2.46
N THR A 236 -14.15 2.28 1.54
CA THR A 236 -15.47 2.88 1.80
C THR A 236 -16.63 1.91 1.59
N ASN A 237 -16.37 0.71 1.08
CA ASN A 237 -17.41 -0.25 0.73
C ASN A 237 -17.99 -0.92 1.99
N LYS A 238 -19.19 -0.47 2.38
CA LYS A 238 -19.91 -0.99 3.55
C LYS A 238 -20.48 -2.39 3.38
N SER A 239 -20.52 -2.96 2.17
CA SER A 239 -21.11 -4.29 1.92
C SER A 239 -20.39 -5.43 2.64
N TYR A 240 -19.14 -5.21 3.06
CA TYR A 240 -18.33 -6.18 3.81
C TYR A 240 -18.40 -5.98 5.34
N LEU A 241 -19.04 -4.90 5.81
CA LEU A 241 -19.29 -4.64 7.22
C LEU A 241 -20.69 -5.14 7.58
N ASN A 242 -20.76 -6.25 8.31
CA ASN A 242 -22.02 -6.77 8.83
C ASN A 242 -22.27 -6.25 10.25
N TYR A 243 -22.88 -5.07 10.32
CA TYR A 243 -23.25 -4.42 11.58
C TYR A 243 -24.77 -4.20 11.64
N SER A 244 -25.39 -4.62 12.74
CA SER A 244 -26.78 -4.31 13.09
C SER A 244 -26.82 -3.42 14.32
N THR A 245 -27.87 -2.62 14.46
CA THR A 245 -28.10 -1.79 15.67
C THR A 245 -28.19 -2.63 16.94
N ASP A 246 -28.62 -3.89 16.83
CA ASP A 246 -28.69 -4.82 17.96
C ASP A 246 -27.31 -5.20 18.50
N LEU A 247 -26.25 -5.07 17.70
CA LEU A 247 -24.88 -5.31 18.16
C LEU A 247 -24.52 -4.38 19.33
N LEU A 248 -25.04 -3.15 19.37
CA LEU A 248 -24.79 -2.22 20.47
C LEU A 248 -25.41 -2.66 21.80
N LYS A 249 -26.38 -3.58 21.75
CA LYS A 249 -27.02 -4.19 22.92
C LYS A 249 -26.44 -5.55 23.26
N ASP A 250 -25.56 -6.10 22.42
CA ASP A 250 -24.93 -7.40 22.64
C ASP A 250 -23.91 -7.32 23.79
N GLU A 251 -24.16 -8.08 24.86
CA GLU A 251 -23.31 -8.08 26.05
C GLU A 251 -21.87 -8.54 25.77
N ASN A 252 -21.69 -9.50 24.85
CA ASN A 252 -20.37 -9.99 24.46
C ASN A 252 -19.61 -8.94 23.65
N PHE A 253 -20.29 -8.24 22.75
CA PHE A 253 -19.69 -7.13 22.01
C PHE A 253 -19.24 -6.00 22.95
N LEU A 254 -20.09 -5.59 23.89
CA LEU A 254 -19.75 -4.57 24.87
C LEU A 254 -18.62 -5.02 25.81
N ALA A 255 -18.60 -6.30 26.21
CA ALA A 255 -17.50 -6.89 26.96
C ALA A 255 -16.19 -6.85 26.15
N PHE A 256 -16.26 -7.12 24.83
CA PHE A 256 -15.10 -7.09 23.95
C PHE A 256 -14.54 -5.68 23.82
N LEU A 257 -15.40 -4.68 23.61
CA LEU A 257 -14.97 -3.28 23.57
C LEU A 257 -14.32 -2.82 24.88
N LYS A 258 -14.87 -3.22 26.03
CA LYS A 258 -14.24 -2.93 27.34
C LYS A 258 -12.89 -3.62 27.48
N TRP A 259 -12.77 -4.84 26.98
CA TRP A 259 -11.50 -5.57 26.96
C TRP A 259 -10.49 -4.89 26.03
N LEU A 260 -10.94 -4.37 24.88
CA LEU A 260 -10.14 -3.62 23.92
C LEU A 260 -9.65 -2.29 24.54
N SER A 261 -10.50 -1.61 25.30
CA SER A 261 -10.25 -0.23 25.74
C SER A 261 -9.28 -0.05 26.92
N ARG A 262 -8.60 -1.10 27.38
CA ARG A 262 -7.99 -1.13 28.72
C ARG A 262 -6.82 -0.15 28.91
N GLU A 263 -5.97 0.03 27.90
CA GLU A 263 -4.71 0.79 28.04
C GLU A 263 -4.50 1.89 26.99
N TYR A 264 -5.09 1.79 25.79
CA TYR A 264 -4.65 2.60 24.65
C TYR A 264 -5.77 3.31 23.84
N GLY A 265 -6.97 3.46 24.39
CA GLY A 265 -8.11 4.07 23.69
C GLY A 265 -9.20 3.05 23.37
N LEU A 266 -10.39 3.50 22.94
CA LEU A 266 -11.58 2.64 22.82
C LEU A 266 -11.52 1.61 21.68
N ASP A 267 -10.51 1.70 20.82
CA ASP A 267 -10.53 1.14 19.47
C ASP A 267 -9.34 0.23 19.16
N PHE A 268 -8.37 0.10 20.08
CA PHE A 268 -7.29 -0.87 19.95
C PHE A 268 -6.66 -1.31 21.29
N ARG A 269 -6.04 -2.49 21.26
CA ARG A 269 -5.24 -3.06 22.33
C ARG A 269 -3.99 -3.74 21.78
N ALA A 270 -2.83 -3.36 22.28
CA ALA A 270 -1.57 -4.06 22.02
C ALA A 270 -1.26 -5.04 23.16
N ILE A 271 -0.85 -6.26 22.82
CA ILE A 271 -0.58 -7.34 23.77
C ILE A 271 0.73 -8.01 23.37
N MET A 272 1.67 -8.11 24.32
CA MET A 272 2.92 -8.84 24.08
C MET A 272 2.63 -10.30 23.69
N GLU A 273 3.30 -10.80 22.66
CA GLU A 273 3.03 -12.14 22.07
C GLU A 273 2.93 -13.25 23.12
N TYR A 274 3.87 -13.29 24.09
CA TYR A 274 3.90 -14.31 25.14
C TYR A 274 2.85 -14.14 26.25
N ALA A 275 2.14 -13.01 26.28
CA ALA A 275 1.14 -12.68 27.30
C ALA A 275 -0.31 -12.79 26.76
N GLU A 276 -0.48 -13.21 25.51
CA GLU A 276 -1.77 -13.27 24.82
C GLU A 276 -2.82 -14.06 25.62
N GLU A 277 -2.52 -15.30 26.01
CA GLU A 277 -3.45 -16.16 26.75
C GLU A 277 -3.85 -15.57 28.11
N ARG A 278 -2.91 -14.89 28.78
CA ARG A 278 -3.22 -14.17 30.03
C ARG A 278 -4.16 -13.01 29.77
N ALA A 279 -3.95 -12.25 28.69
CA ALA A 279 -4.81 -11.14 28.34
C ALA A 279 -6.20 -11.60 27.92
N LYS A 280 -6.32 -12.72 27.18
CA LYS A 280 -7.61 -13.34 26.84
C LYS A 280 -8.41 -13.75 28.08
N ALA A 281 -7.75 -14.26 29.12
CA ALA A 281 -8.40 -14.64 30.38
C ALA A 281 -9.05 -13.46 31.15
N GLU A 282 -8.73 -12.21 30.79
CA GLU A 282 -9.34 -11.01 31.38
C GLU A 282 -10.69 -10.67 30.75
N PHE A 283 -11.04 -11.29 29.63
CA PHE A 283 -12.31 -11.10 28.94
C PHE A 283 -13.47 -11.62 29.81
N LYS A 284 -14.50 -10.78 30.00
CA LYS A 284 -15.67 -11.07 30.85
C LYS A 284 -16.96 -11.11 30.03
N GLY A 285 -16.96 -11.90 28.96
CA GLY A 285 -18.16 -12.21 28.17
C GLY A 285 -18.86 -13.48 28.64
N SER A 286 -20.06 -13.73 28.12
CA SER A 286 -20.78 -15.00 28.29
C SER A 286 -20.27 -16.09 27.35
N LYS A 287 -19.73 -15.72 26.19
CA LYS A 287 -19.01 -16.61 25.26
C LYS A 287 -17.50 -16.60 25.53
N SER A 288 -16.76 -17.53 24.93
CA SER A 288 -15.30 -17.50 24.96
C SER A 288 -14.74 -16.31 24.15
N PHE A 289 -13.51 -15.86 24.47
CA PHE A 289 -12.89 -14.74 23.77
C PHE A 289 -12.71 -15.04 22.27
N ASP A 290 -12.23 -16.23 21.95
CA ASP A 290 -11.95 -16.62 20.56
C ASP A 290 -13.25 -16.72 19.74
N GLU A 291 -14.35 -17.25 20.30
CA GLU A 291 -15.66 -17.24 19.62
C GLU A 291 -16.14 -15.82 19.27
N VAL A 292 -15.99 -14.87 20.21
CA VAL A 292 -16.40 -13.49 20.00
C VAL A 292 -15.49 -12.80 18.99
N LEU A 293 -14.18 -13.03 19.08
CA LEU A 293 -13.21 -12.51 18.13
C LEU A 293 -13.49 -13.01 16.70
N GLU A 294 -13.72 -14.31 16.54
CA GLU A 294 -14.06 -14.91 15.24
C GLU A 294 -15.32 -14.29 14.65
N GLU A 295 -16.37 -14.16 15.47
CA GLU A 295 -17.62 -13.54 15.06
C GLU A 295 -17.41 -12.09 14.60
N LEU A 296 -16.64 -11.29 15.34
CA LEU A 296 -16.36 -9.89 15.00
C LEU A 296 -15.45 -9.73 13.79
N ILE A 297 -14.48 -10.61 13.58
CA ILE A 297 -13.64 -10.64 12.37
C ILE A 297 -14.50 -11.03 11.15
N LYS A 298 -15.32 -12.09 11.26
CA LYS A 298 -16.22 -12.53 10.17
C LYS A 298 -17.22 -11.43 9.76
N ARG A 299 -17.62 -10.58 10.71
CA ARG A 299 -18.47 -9.39 10.49
C ARG A 299 -17.72 -8.16 9.95
N GLY A 300 -16.39 -8.20 9.85
CA GLY A 300 -15.57 -7.07 9.36
C GLY A 300 -15.39 -5.95 10.39
N ILE A 301 -15.58 -6.24 11.68
CA ILE A 301 -15.57 -5.24 12.76
C ILE A 301 -14.19 -5.13 13.41
N VAL A 302 -13.51 -6.26 13.58
CA VAL A 302 -12.19 -6.36 14.21
C VAL A 302 -11.19 -6.89 13.20
N LEU A 303 -9.95 -6.43 13.32
CA LEU A 303 -8.79 -7.03 12.67
C LEU A 303 -7.65 -7.21 13.67
N ILE A 304 -6.74 -8.14 13.38
CA ILE A 304 -5.53 -8.42 14.14
C ILE A 304 -4.34 -7.89 13.34
N ASP A 305 -3.49 -7.10 13.96
CA ASP A 305 -2.27 -6.58 13.38
C ASP A 305 -1.07 -7.09 14.21
N TYR A 306 0.14 -6.98 13.67
CA TYR A 306 1.33 -7.49 14.31
C TYR A 306 2.44 -6.45 14.29
N TRP A 307 3.00 -6.18 15.47
CA TRP A 307 4.13 -5.28 15.60
C TRP A 307 5.43 -6.07 15.79
N PRO A 308 6.25 -6.20 14.74
CA PRO A 308 7.53 -6.89 14.82
C PRO A 308 8.54 -6.03 15.60
N HIS A 309 8.64 -6.25 16.90
CA HIS A 309 9.74 -5.73 17.70
C HIS A 309 10.77 -6.82 18.04
N ARG A 310 11.88 -6.41 18.67
CA ARG A 310 13.03 -7.27 18.96
C ARG A 310 12.62 -8.49 19.79
N ARG A 311 12.84 -9.69 19.22
CA ARG A 311 12.71 -10.96 19.95
C ARG A 311 13.79 -11.20 21.02
N ARG A 312 14.97 -10.54 20.98
CA ARG A 312 16.06 -10.72 21.98
C ARG A 312 16.92 -9.46 22.25
N VAL A 313 17.46 -9.41 23.47
CA VAL A 313 18.05 -8.25 24.17
C VAL A 313 19.58 -8.24 24.10
N GLY A 314 20.15 -7.08 23.72
CA GLY A 314 21.44 -6.61 24.26
C GLY A 314 21.18 -5.66 25.45
N ARG A 315 22.16 -4.85 25.90
CA ARG A 315 22.05 -3.96 27.09
C ARG A 315 20.92 -2.89 27.12
N ARG A 316 20.04 -2.80 26.12
CA ARG A 316 18.89 -1.86 26.08
C ARG A 316 17.60 -2.65 26.26
N SER A 317 16.62 -2.09 26.99
CA SER A 317 15.32 -2.74 27.21
C SER A 317 14.74 -3.29 25.91
N SER A 318 14.46 -4.60 25.89
CA SER A 318 13.79 -5.25 24.77
C SER A 318 12.33 -4.80 24.74
N MET A 319 11.91 -4.23 23.62
CA MET A 319 10.50 -4.12 23.28
C MET A 319 10.14 -5.45 22.60
N PRO A 320 9.32 -6.32 23.22
CA PRO A 320 8.94 -7.60 22.62
C PRO A 320 7.92 -7.39 21.49
N PRO A 321 7.72 -8.38 20.59
CA PRO A 321 6.66 -8.33 19.59
C PRO A 321 5.27 -8.28 20.23
N HIS A 322 4.32 -7.64 19.55
CA HIS A 322 2.95 -7.47 20.01
C HIS A 322 1.93 -7.93 18.97
N TRP A 323 0.88 -8.60 19.45
CA TRP A 323 -0.39 -8.67 18.76
C TRP A 323 -1.18 -7.39 19.01
N ILE A 324 -1.74 -6.81 17.96
CA ILE A 324 -2.57 -5.62 18.04
C ILE A 324 -3.98 -6.01 17.62
N TYR A 325 -4.91 -5.97 18.56
CA TYR A 325 -6.32 -6.10 18.27
C TYR A 325 -6.88 -4.70 18.06
N LYS A 326 -7.57 -4.45 16.93
CA LYS A 326 -8.18 -3.13 16.69
C LYS A 326 -9.47 -3.24 15.91
N LEU A 327 -10.35 -2.26 16.11
CA LEU A 327 -11.51 -2.08 15.24
C LEU A 327 -11.02 -1.73 13.83
N THR A 328 -11.69 -2.26 12.80
CA THR A 328 -11.44 -1.81 11.42
C THR A 328 -11.75 -0.32 11.32
N PRO A 329 -11.02 0.48 10.52
CA PRO A 329 -11.29 1.91 10.40
C PRO A 329 -12.73 2.22 10.00
N ILE A 330 -13.35 1.41 9.13
CA ILE A 330 -14.76 1.56 8.79
C ILE A 330 -15.68 1.29 10.00
N ALA A 331 -15.41 0.26 10.80
CA ALA A 331 -16.16 -0.01 12.02
C ALA A 331 -16.00 1.10 13.06
N LYS A 332 -14.79 1.67 13.21
CA LYS A 332 -14.56 2.83 14.08
C LYS A 332 -15.50 3.99 13.70
N ARG A 333 -15.59 4.30 12.41
CA ARG A 333 -16.43 5.40 11.88
C ARG A 333 -17.92 5.14 12.05
N GLU A 334 -18.37 3.90 11.86
CA GLU A 334 -19.81 3.58 11.88
C GLU A 334 -20.34 3.27 13.28
N ILE A 335 -19.52 2.67 14.16
CA ILE A 335 -19.96 2.12 15.44
C ILE A 335 -19.65 3.08 16.61
N LEU A 336 -18.44 3.65 16.69
CA LEU A 336 -18.04 4.46 17.85
C LEU A 336 -18.92 5.71 18.06
N PRO A 337 -19.29 6.49 17.03
CA PRO A 337 -20.18 7.64 17.22
C PRO A 337 -21.54 7.23 17.81
N ARG A 338 -22.07 6.06 17.40
CA ARG A 338 -23.36 5.56 17.90
C ARG A 338 -23.27 5.11 19.35
N LEU A 339 -22.19 4.42 19.71
CA LEU A 339 -21.91 4.05 21.11
C LEU A 339 -21.82 5.29 22.01
N LEU A 340 -21.16 6.35 21.54
CA LEU A 340 -21.07 7.60 22.29
C LEU A 340 -22.44 8.25 22.47
N ILE A 341 -23.26 8.31 21.41
CA ILE A 341 -24.64 8.83 21.49
C ILE A 341 -25.49 8.01 22.47
N GLU A 342 -25.43 6.68 22.39
CA GLU A 342 -26.18 5.82 23.31
C GLU A 342 -25.71 5.97 24.76
N ALA A 343 -24.40 6.04 24.99
CA ALA A 343 -23.83 6.28 26.33
C ALA A 343 -24.28 7.64 26.90
N LEU A 344 -24.25 8.70 26.09
CA LEU A 344 -24.71 10.04 26.48
C LEU A 344 -26.22 10.07 26.75
N SER A 345 -27.02 9.36 25.95
CA SER A 345 -28.48 9.27 26.16
C SER A 345 -28.85 8.59 27.48
N LYS A 346 -28.02 7.67 27.97
CA LYS A 346 -28.19 7.01 29.28
C LYS A 346 -27.73 7.86 30.46
N LEU A 347 -26.96 8.93 30.21
CA LEU A 347 -26.43 9.81 31.24
C LEU A 347 -27.36 10.98 31.62
N GLN A 348 -28.57 11.08 31.02
CA GLN A 348 -29.55 12.15 31.28
C GLN A 348 -28.92 13.55 31.39
N LEU A 349 -28.52 14.11 30.25
CA LEU A 349 -28.40 15.57 30.07
C LEU A 349 -29.68 16.13 29.48
#